data_AF-A0A658QW09-F1
#
_entry.id   AF-A0A658QW09-F1
#
_cell.length_a   1.000
_cell.length_b   1.000
_cell.length_c   1.000
_cell.angle_alpha   90.00
_cell.angle_beta   90.00
_cell.angle_gamma   90.00
#
_symmetry.space_group_name_H-M   'P 1'
#
loop_
_entity.id
_entity.type
_entity.pdbx_description
1 polymer ?
#
loop_
_entity_poly.entity_id
_entity_poly.type
_entity_poly.pdbx_seq_one_letter_code
_entity_poly.pdbx_strand_id
1 'polypeptide(L)'
;MDDQDDLDGVTQTTATGLIRLASVIAALARDGAVDTRFGGKLCKRLDKEARRVAERDGGTSDESSRDALFAAIGELDLALRQRDAASLVEANARLRESEEAPAKRRKGKKEDNA
;
A
#
# COMPACT_ATOMS: atom_id res chain seq x y z
N MET A 1 21.12 -0.25 23.78
CA MET A 1 21.30 -0.39 22.32
C MET A 1 20.83 0.93 21.76
N ASP A 2 21.80 1.82 21.60
CA ASP A 2 21.63 3.16 21.06
C ASP A 2 21.58 3.04 19.55
N ASP A 3 20.37 3.00 18.99
CA ASP A 3 20.16 3.27 17.55
C ASP A 3 20.15 4.78 17.40
N GLN A 4 21.36 5.33 17.34
CA GLN A 4 21.67 6.71 17.07
C GLN A 4 21.15 7.09 15.68
N ASP A 5 19.93 7.61 15.64
CA ASP A 5 19.26 8.18 14.46
C ASP A 5 19.91 9.55 14.15
N ASP A 6 21.24 9.57 13.94
CA ASP A 6 22.02 10.73 13.49
C ASP A 6 21.84 10.91 11.97
N LEU A 7 20.60 11.19 11.56
CA LEU A 7 20.26 11.66 10.21
C LEU A 7 19.51 13.00 10.22
N ASP A 8 19.59 13.75 11.31
CA ASP A 8 18.84 15.00 11.50
C ASP A 8 19.33 16.20 10.66
N GLY A 9 20.37 16.00 9.83
CA GLY A 9 21.02 17.09 9.10
C GLY A 9 20.75 17.19 7.59
N VAL A 10 20.41 16.12 6.87
CA VAL A 10 20.61 16.10 5.40
C VAL A 10 19.34 15.96 4.56
N THR A 11 18.21 15.52 5.12
CA THR A 11 16.92 15.55 4.43
C THR A 11 15.87 16.20 5.33
N GLN A 12 15.66 17.50 5.15
CA GLN A 12 14.62 18.22 5.87
C GLN A 12 13.25 17.77 5.33
N THR A 13 12.66 16.76 5.97
CA THR A 13 11.29 16.35 5.66
C THR A 13 10.33 17.45 6.07
N THR A 14 9.48 17.89 5.14
CA THR A 14 8.45 18.92 5.40
C THR A 14 7.06 18.32 5.27
N ALA A 15 6.08 18.88 5.99
CA ALA A 15 4.68 18.45 5.89
C ALA A 15 4.18 18.48 4.44
N THR A 16 4.46 19.56 3.71
CA THR A 16 4.12 19.71 2.29
C THR A 16 4.75 18.64 1.40
N GLY A 17 6.02 18.29 1.65
CA GLY A 17 6.71 17.23 0.93
C GLY A 17 6.07 15.86 1.17
N LEU A 18 5.76 15.55 2.43
CA LEU A 18 5.08 14.31 2.82
C LEU A 18 3.66 14.20 2.25
N ILE A 19 2.89 15.29 2.28
CA ILE A 19 1.54 15.34 1.67
C ILE A 19 1.64 14.98 0.19
N ARG A 20 2.52 15.67 -0.57
CA ARG A 20 2.69 15.42 -2.01
C ARG A 20 3.13 13.99 -2.28
N LEU A 21 4.09 13.48 -1.50
CA LEU A 21 4.57 12.10 -1.64
C LEU A 21 3.45 11.09 -1.39
N ALA A 22 2.68 11.26 -0.31
CA ALA A 22 1.55 10.40 0.02
C ALA A 22 0.48 10.41 -1.08
N SER A 23 0.12 11.59 -1.60
CA SER A 23 -0.85 11.71 -2.70
C SER A 23 -0.38 11.03 -3.99
N VAL A 24 0.90 11.16 -4.36
CA VAL A 24 1.47 10.49 -5.53
C VAL A 24 1.43 8.97 -5.37
N ILE A 25 1.83 8.46 -4.21
CA ILE A 25 1.80 7.01 -3.96
C ILE A 25 0.35 6.51 -3.94
N ALA A 26 -0.59 7.29 -3.40
CA ALA A 26 -2.01 6.93 -3.40
C ALA A 26 -2.55 6.80 -4.83
N ALA A 27 -2.16 7.70 -5.75
CA ALA A 27 -2.51 7.58 -7.16
C ALA A 27 -1.92 6.30 -7.78
N LEU A 28 -0.63 6.04 -7.57
CA LEU A 28 0.03 4.82 -8.05
C LEU A 28 -0.59 3.53 -7.49
N ALA A 29 -1.08 3.56 -6.24
CA ALA A 29 -1.78 2.43 -5.62
C ALA A 29 -3.13 2.18 -6.30
N ARG A 30 -3.90 3.22 -6.62
CA ARG A 30 -5.17 3.09 -7.37
C ARG A 30 -4.95 2.54 -8.77
N ASP A 31 -3.88 2.98 -9.43
CA ASP A 31 -3.49 2.49 -10.77
C ASP A 31 -2.94 1.06 -10.74
N GLY A 32 -2.73 0.48 -9.54
CA GLY A 32 -2.13 -0.84 -9.39
C GLY A 32 -0.65 -0.90 -9.76
N ALA A 33 0.02 0.25 -9.86
CA ALA A 33 1.45 0.37 -10.15
C ALA A 33 2.34 0.09 -8.92
N VAL A 34 1.73 -0.04 -7.74
CA VAL A 34 2.42 -0.31 -6.48
C VAL A 34 1.92 -1.62 -5.87
N ASP A 35 2.86 -2.50 -5.50
CA ASP A 35 2.57 -3.69 -4.69
C ASP A 35 2.01 -3.28 -3.32
N THR A 36 0.89 -3.89 -2.91
CA THR A 36 0.15 -3.48 -1.70
C THR A 36 0.94 -3.72 -0.41
N ARG A 37 1.84 -4.72 -0.38
CA ARG A 37 2.70 -5.00 0.78
C ARG A 37 3.80 -3.97 0.90
N PHE A 38 4.45 -3.63 -0.21
CA PHE A 38 5.43 -2.54 -0.26
C PHE A 38 4.77 -1.21 0.11
N GLY A 39 3.62 -0.90 -0.49
CA GLY A 39 2.84 0.30 -0.19
C GLY A 39 2.46 0.40 1.28
N GLY A 40 2.03 -0.71 1.92
CA GLY A 40 1.73 -0.74 3.34
C GLY A 40 2.94 -0.46 4.24
N LYS A 41 4.13 -0.97 3.88
CA LYS A 41 5.37 -0.65 4.61
C LYS A 41 5.76 0.82 4.44
N LEU A 42 5.62 1.35 3.23
CA LEU A 42 5.90 2.75 2.92
C LEU A 42 4.94 3.68 3.68
N CYS A 43 3.64 3.37 3.70
CA CYS A 43 2.64 4.09 4.47
C CYS A 43 2.98 4.15 5.96
N LYS A 44 3.41 3.02 6.56
CA LYS A 44 3.87 2.98 7.96
C LYS A 44 5.11 3.85 8.20
N ARG A 45 6.03 3.95 7.24
CA ARG A 45 7.20 4.81 7.36
C ARG A 45 6.81 6.29 7.23
N LEU A 46 5.91 6.62 6.33
CA LEU A 46 5.38 7.98 6.16
C LEU A 46 4.59 8.44 7.39
N ASP A 47 3.81 7.56 8.04
CA ASP A 47 3.12 7.89 9.30
C ASP A 47 4.12 8.25 10.42
N LYS A 48 5.20 7.47 10.58
CA LYS A 48 6.25 7.78 11.55
C LYS A 48 6.91 9.13 11.27
N GLU A 49 7.18 9.41 10.00
CA GLU A 49 7.80 10.67 9.61
C GLU A 49 6.83 11.85 9.77
N ALA A 50 5.54 11.65 9.50
CA ALA A 50 4.50 12.65 9.73
C ALA A 50 4.39 13.03 11.22
N ARG A 51 4.49 12.05 12.12
CA ARG A 51 4.54 12.28 13.57
C ARG A 51 5.79 13.07 13.97
N ARG A 52 6.97 12.70 13.46
CA ARG A 52 8.21 13.44 13.70
C ARG A 52 8.12 14.89 13.24
N VAL A 53 7.58 15.16 12.05
CA VAL A 53 7.36 16.52 11.54
C VAL A 53 6.38 17.29 12.44
N ALA A 54 5.28 16.66 12.84
CA ALA A 54 4.27 17.28 13.71
C ALA A 54 4.81 17.63 15.12
N GLU A 55 5.72 16.80 15.65
CA GLU A 55 6.38 16.99 16.95
C GLU A 55 7.51 18.03 16.88
N ARG A 56 8.32 18.02 15.80
CA ARG A 56 9.47 18.92 15.62
C ARG A 56 9.08 20.38 15.50
N ASP A 57 7.91 20.67 14.93
CA ASP A 57 7.44 22.04 14.74
C ASP A 57 7.01 22.74 16.05
N GLY A 58 7.07 22.07 17.22
CA GLY A 58 6.95 22.70 18.54
C GLY A 58 5.67 23.53 18.77
N GLY A 59 4.61 23.28 18.00
CA GLY A 59 3.36 24.04 18.04
C GLY A 59 3.28 25.24 17.08
N THR A 60 4.28 25.45 16.21
CA THR A 60 4.27 26.52 15.18
C THR A 60 3.73 26.06 13.82
N SER A 61 3.58 24.75 13.61
CA SER A 61 2.90 24.19 12.44
C SER A 61 1.42 24.57 12.49
N ASP A 62 0.94 25.19 11.41
CA ASP A 62 -0.49 25.46 11.22
C ASP A 62 -1.28 24.16 11.40
N GLU A 63 -2.28 24.16 12.30
CA GLU A 63 -3.15 23.01 12.59
C GLU A 63 -3.73 22.42 11.30
N SER A 64 -4.03 23.30 10.33
CA SER A 64 -4.51 22.92 9.00
C SER A 64 -3.52 22.05 8.23
N SER A 65 -2.22 22.32 8.35
CA SER A 65 -1.16 21.58 7.66
C SER A 65 -0.94 20.20 8.28
N ARG A 66 -1.10 20.09 9.60
CA ARG A 66 -1.06 18.82 10.31
C ARG A 66 -2.24 17.93 9.94
N ASP A 67 -3.44 18.49 9.89
CA ASP A 67 -4.65 17.77 9.49
C ASP A 67 -4.56 17.31 8.04
N ALA A 68 -4.11 18.19 7.13
CA ALA A 68 -3.87 17.85 5.74
C ALA A 68 -2.85 16.71 5.57
N LEU A 69 -1.80 16.69 6.39
CA LEU A 69 -0.80 15.63 6.40
C LEU A 69 -1.39 14.28 6.80
N PHE A 70 -2.11 14.22 7.92
CA PHE A 70 -2.73 12.96 8.35
C PHE A 70 -3.88 12.52 7.42
N ALA A 71 -4.62 13.46 6.84
CA ALA A 71 -5.60 13.16 5.80
C ALA A 71 -4.95 12.49 4.58
N ALA A 72 -3.85 13.05 4.07
CA ALA A 72 -3.13 12.48 2.92
C ALA A 72 -2.59 11.06 3.21
N ILE A 73 -2.11 10.80 4.43
CA ILE A 73 -1.69 9.45 4.86
C ILE A 73 -2.89 8.50 4.94
N GLY A 74 -4.02 8.97 5.47
CA GLY A 74 -5.26 8.19 5.52
C GLY A 74 -5.79 7.81 4.13
N GLU A 75 -5.71 8.73 3.17
CA GLU A 75 -6.06 8.46 1.77
C GLU A 75 -5.15 7.41 1.13
N LEU A 76 -3.85 7.44 1.43
CA LEU A 76 -2.91 6.43 0.97
C LEU A 76 -3.24 5.05 1.53
N ASP A 77 -3.49 4.94 2.84
CA ASP A 77 -3.89 3.67 3.47
C ASP A 77 -5.20 3.13 2.87
N LEU A 78 -6.19 3.99 2.65
CA LEU A 78 -7.44 3.62 2.01
C LEU A 78 -7.21 3.09 0.58
N ALA A 79 -6.41 3.79 -0.23
CA ALA A 79 -6.11 3.39 -1.60
C ALA A 79 -5.43 2.01 -1.66
N LEU A 80 -4.50 1.74 -0.73
CA LEU A 80 -3.81 0.46 -0.63
C LEU A 80 -4.78 -0.68 -0.27
N ARG A 81 -5.67 -0.46 0.70
CA ARG A 81 -6.68 -1.45 1.09
C ARG A 81 -7.69 -1.72 -0.02
N GLN A 82 -8.12 -0.69 -0.74
CA GLN A 82 -9.01 -0.83 -1.88
C GLN A 82 -8.36 -1.64 -2.99
N ARG A 83 -7.07 -1.38 -3.28
CA ARG A 83 -6.32 -2.14 -4.29
C ARG A 83 -6.15 -3.60 -3.88
N ASP A 84 -5.83 -3.85 -2.62
CA ASP A 84 -5.69 -5.21 -2.08
C ASP A 84 -7.01 -6.00 -2.19
N ALA A 85 -8.11 -5.38 -1.78
CA ALA A 85 -9.45 -5.96 -1.91
C ALA A 85 -9.82 -6.25 -3.38
N ALA A 86 -9.55 -5.31 -4.29
CA ALA A 86 -9.80 -5.52 -5.72
C ALA A 86 -8.99 -6.71 -6.28
N SER A 87 -7.72 -6.83 -5.88
CA SER A 87 -6.87 -7.96 -6.27
C SER A 87 -7.41 -9.29 -5.76
N LEU A 88 -7.97 -9.34 -4.55
CA LEU A 88 -8.59 -10.55 -3.99
C LEU A 88 -9.88 -10.92 -4.72
N VAL A 89 -10.70 -9.95 -5.10
CA VAL A 89 -11.91 -10.19 -5.90
C VAL A 89 -11.56 -10.76 -7.27
N GLU A 90 -10.58 -10.18 -7.95
CA GLU A 90 -10.10 -10.66 -9.25
C GLU A 90 -9.53 -12.09 -9.17
N ALA A 91 -8.74 -12.38 -8.13
CA ALA A 91 -8.22 -13.73 -7.89
C ALA A 91 -9.35 -14.74 -7.63
N ASN A 92 -10.35 -14.38 -6.82
CA ASN A 92 -11.50 -15.25 -6.56
C ASN A 92 -12.34 -15.50 -7.82
N ALA A 93 -12.54 -14.48 -8.67
CA ALA A 93 -13.24 -14.65 -9.94
C ALA A 93 -12.52 -15.66 -10.85
N ARG A 94 -11.19 -15.52 -11.00
CA ARG A 94 -10.36 -16.46 -11.77
C ARG A 94 -10.41 -17.90 -11.23
N LEU A 95 -10.45 -18.06 -9.91
CA LEU A 95 -10.58 -19.39 -9.29
C LEU A 95 -11.91 -20.04 -9.67
N ARG A 96 -13.03 -19.31 -9.59
CA ARG A 96 -14.35 -19.82 -9.99
C ARG A 96 -14.41 -20.19 -11.48
N GLU A 97 -13.87 -19.34 -12.34
CA GLU A 97 -13.77 -19.63 -13.79
C GLU A 97 -12.96 -20.92 -14.05
N SER A 98 -11.89 -21.15 -13.28
CA SER A 98 -11.07 -22.35 -13.41
C SER A 98 -11.74 -23.63 -12.88
N GLU A 99 -12.63 -23.51 -11.89
CA GLU A 99 -13.42 -24.61 -11.33
C GLU A 99 -14.61 -24.98 -12.23
N GLU A 100 -15.24 -23.99 -12.88
CA GLU A 100 -16.36 -24.19 -13.82
C GLU A 100 -15.89 -24.71 -15.18
N ALA A 101 -14.63 -24.48 -15.56
CA ALA A 101 -14.04 -25.08 -16.75
C ALA A 101 -14.03 -26.61 -16.56
N PRO A 102 -14.76 -27.40 -17.38
CA PRO A 102 -14.84 -28.84 -17.19
C PRO A 102 -13.42 -29.39 -17.27
N ALA A 103 -12.94 -29.95 -16.16
CA ALA A 103 -11.73 -30.74 -16.12
C ALA A 103 -11.86 -31.75 -17.25
N LYS A 104 -11.11 -31.56 -18.34
CA LYS A 104 -11.05 -32.52 -19.45
C LYS A 104 -10.54 -33.81 -18.82
N ARG A 105 -11.47 -34.66 -18.37
CA ARG A 105 -11.24 -36.01 -17.88
C ARG A 105 -10.49 -36.67 -19.03
N ARG A 106 -9.18 -36.83 -18.89
CA ARG A 106 -8.40 -37.70 -19.73
C ARG A 106 -9.01 -39.08 -19.54
N LYS A 107 -9.93 -39.45 -20.43
CA LYS A 107 -10.55 -40.76 -20.49
C LYS A 107 -9.42 -41.73 -20.84
N GLY A 108 -8.80 -42.29 -19.81
CA GLY A 108 -7.85 -43.39 -19.93
C GLY A 108 -8.53 -44.48 -20.71
N LYS A 109 -8.01 -44.74 -21.92
CA LYS A 109 -8.43 -45.82 -22.79
C LYS A 109 -8.10 -47.11 -22.04
N LYS A 110 -9.13 -47.84 -21.62
CA LYS A 110 -8.99 -49.21 -21.11
C LYS A 110 -8.53 -50.07 -22.29
N GLU A 111 -7.25 -50.43 -22.29
CA GLU A 111 -6.75 -51.51 -23.13
C GLU A 111 -7.17 -52.83 -22.46
N ASP A 112 -8.25 -53.43 -22.95
CA ASP A 112 -8.46 -54.86 -22.82
C ASP A 112 -7.42 -55.52 -23.73
N ASN A 113 -6.59 -56.40 -23.17
CA ASN A 113 -5.85 -57.37 -23.96
C ASN A 113 -6.21 -58.77 -23.48
N ALA A 114 -6.51 -59.61 -24.47
CA ALA A 114 -7.05 -60.95 -24.37
C ALA A 114 -5.98 -61.98 -23.96
#